data_AF-A0A920VJW4-F1
#
_entry.id   AF-A0A920VJW4-F1
#
_cell.length_a   1.000
_cell.length_b   1.000
_cell.length_c   1.000
_cell.angle_alpha   90.00
_cell.angle_beta   90.00
_cell.angle_gamma   90.00
#
_symmetry.space_group_name_H-M   'P 1'
#
loop_
_entity.id
_entity.type
_entity.pdbx_description
1 polymer ?
#
loop_
_entity_poly.entity_id
_entity_poly.type
_entity_poly.pdbx_seq_one_letter_code
_entity_poly.pdbx_strand_id
1 'polypeptide(L)'
;MNWPNPRQVDRSPLELVSGEAFFKEFGEQPTHFARAPGRVNLIGEHIDYHDLPVFPMAIQRQAYLAFRCRDDGFVRIRSVRRTLKKSSSRLVRR
;
A
#
# COMPACT_ATOMS: atom_id res chain seq x y z
N MET A 1 24.87 -3.52 15.40
CA MET A 1 23.77 -3.64 14.42
C MET A 1 23.34 -2.24 14.02
N ASN A 2 23.63 -1.83 12.78
CA ASN A 2 23.27 -0.49 12.30
C ASN A 2 21.86 -0.57 11.71
N TRP A 3 20.85 -0.15 12.47
CA TRP A 3 19.48 -0.06 11.98
C TRP A 3 19.41 1.10 10.96
N PRO A 4 18.89 0.89 9.74
CA PRO A 4 18.85 1.94 8.73
C PRO A 4 17.98 3.11 9.20
N ASN A 5 18.43 4.33 8.91
CA ASN A 5 17.72 5.57 9.21
C ASN A 5 16.34 5.57 8.52
N PRO A 6 15.21 5.75 9.24
CA PRO A 6 13.86 5.74 8.65
C PRO A 6 13.65 6.75 7.52
N ARG A 7 14.46 7.81 7.48
CA ARG A 7 14.43 8.84 6.42
C ARG A 7 15.11 8.42 5.12
N GLN A 8 15.89 7.33 5.14
CA GLN A 8 16.60 6.76 3.99
C GLN A 8 15.94 5.47 3.45
N VAL A 9 14.74 5.13 3.93
CA VAL A 9 13.96 4.03 3.34
C VAL A 9 13.62 4.45 1.92
N ASP A 10 14.27 3.80 0.97
CA ASP A 10 14.03 3.89 -0.47
C ASP A 10 12.53 4.07 -0.74
N ARG A 11 12.15 5.25 -1.28
CA ARG A 11 10.74 5.52 -1.60
C ARG A 11 10.31 4.49 -2.60
N SER A 12 9.44 3.56 -2.20
CA SER A 12 9.05 2.49 -3.10
C SER A 12 8.49 3.11 -4.39
N PRO A 13 8.69 2.51 -5.57
CA PRO A 13 8.16 3.06 -6.82
C PRO A 13 6.66 3.41 -6.76
N LEU A 14 5.91 2.75 -5.88
CA LEU A 14 4.49 2.99 -5.63
C LEU A 14 4.20 4.23 -4.80
N GLU A 15 5.09 4.68 -3.92
CA GLU A 15 4.95 5.96 -3.20
C GLU A 15 5.09 7.13 -4.15
N LEU A 16 6.06 7.05 -5.07
CA LEU A 16 6.25 8.05 -6.13
C LEU A 16 5.01 8.13 -7.04
N VAL A 17 4.51 6.98 -7.51
CA VAL A 17 3.30 6.91 -8.35
C VAL A 17 2.07 7.43 -7.60
N SER A 18 1.95 7.11 -6.31
CA SER A 18 0.83 7.57 -5.49
C SER A 18 0.87 9.09 -5.28
N GLY A 19 2.06 9.69 -5.15
CA GLY A 19 2.23 11.14 -5.05
C GLY A 19 1.81 11.88 -6.33
N GLU A 20 2.23 11.39 -7.49
CA GLU A 20 1.81 11.96 -8.78
C GLU A 20 0.30 11.84 -8.99
N ALA A 21 -0.28 10.68 -8.69
CA ALA A 21 -1.71 10.45 -8.82
C ALA A 21 -2.51 11.35 -7.86
N PHE A 22 -2.02 11.56 -6.62
CA PHE A 22 -2.62 12.46 -5.65
C PHE A 22 -2.59 13.91 -6.15
N PHE A 23 -1.45 14.40 -6.63
CA PHE A 23 -1.33 15.75 -7.17
C PHE A 23 -2.27 15.97 -8.36
N LYS A 24 -2.38 14.99 -9.28
CA LYS A 24 -3.29 15.08 -10.42
C LYS A 24 -4.76 15.17 -10.02
N GLU A 25 -5.17 14.50 -8.94
CA GLU A 25 -6.57 14.47 -8.50
C GLU A 25 -6.93 15.66 -7.59
N PHE A 26 -6.00 16.09 -6.73
CA PHE A 26 -6.27 17.07 -5.66
C PHE A 26 -5.57 18.42 -5.85
N GLY A 27 -4.64 18.55 -6.81
CA GLY A 27 -3.92 19.79 -7.11
C GLY A 27 -2.84 20.19 -6.10
N GLU A 28 -2.62 19.38 -5.07
CA GLU A 28 -1.64 19.61 -4.02
C GLU A 28 -0.79 18.37 -3.77
N GLN A 29 0.38 18.54 -3.16
CA GLN A 29 1.24 17.41 -2.80
C GLN A 29 0.70 16.70 -1.55
N PRO A 30 0.77 15.36 -1.46
CA PRO A 30 0.50 14.67 -0.21
C PRO A 30 1.59 15.01 0.81
N THR A 31 1.23 15.03 2.08
CA THR A 31 2.19 15.26 3.18
C THR A 31 2.64 13.96 3.82
N HIS A 32 1.85 12.91 3.69
CA HIS A 32 2.09 11.62 4.32
C HIS A 32 1.77 10.47 3.36
N PHE A 33 2.45 9.36 3.59
CA PHE A 33 2.21 8.09 2.92
C PHE A 33 1.98 7.00 3.95
N ALA A 34 1.04 6.11 3.67
CA ALA A 34 0.77 4.92 4.46
C ALA A 34 0.66 3.70 3.55
N ARG A 35 0.98 2.54 4.12
CA ARG A 35 0.89 1.25 3.45
C ARG A 35 0.40 0.18 4.40
N ALA A 36 -0.54 -0.64 3.94
CA ALA A 36 -1.06 -1.78 4.68
C ALA A 36 -0.97 -3.05 3.82
N PRO A 37 -0.30 -4.12 4.28
CA PRO A 37 -0.35 -5.40 3.59
C PRO A 37 -1.73 -6.03 3.75
N GLY A 38 -2.16 -6.75 2.71
CA GLY A 38 -3.21 -7.75 2.88
C GLY A 38 -2.72 -8.89 3.78
N ARG A 39 -3.64 -9.72 4.25
CA ARG A 39 -3.33 -10.93 4.99
C ARG A 39 -3.97 -12.14 4.34
N VAL A 40 -3.44 -13.31 4.65
CA VAL A 40 -4.11 -14.60 4.55
C VAL A 40 -4.08 -15.24 5.94
N ASN A 41 -5.12 -15.98 6.29
CA ASN A 41 -5.09 -16.81 7.49
C ASN A 41 -4.65 -18.21 7.09
N LEU A 42 -3.62 -18.74 7.76
CA LEU A 42 -3.13 -20.09 7.53
C LEU A 42 -4.01 -21.13 8.22
N ILE A 43 -4.55 -20.77 9.39
CA ILE A 43 -5.55 -21.53 10.14
C ILE A 43 -6.39 -20.57 11.00
N GLY A 44 -7.60 -21.02 11.36
CA GLY A 44 -8.51 -20.25 12.21
C GLY A 44 -9.45 -19.33 11.41
N GLU A 45 -9.90 -19.78 10.24
CA GLU A 45 -11.02 -19.11 9.56
C GLU A 45 -12.33 -19.32 10.33
N HIS A 46 -13.14 -18.27 10.42
CA HIS A 46 -14.45 -18.28 11.08
C HIS A 46 -14.44 -18.55 12.59
N ILE A 47 -13.32 -18.35 13.27
CA ILE A 47 -13.25 -18.47 14.74
C ILE A 47 -12.73 -17.22 15.44
N ASP A 48 -12.28 -16.22 14.66
CA ASP A 48 -11.79 -14.94 15.15
C ASP A 48 -12.87 -14.16 15.90
N TYR A 49 -14.13 -14.26 15.48
CA TYR A 49 -15.27 -13.63 16.17
C TYR A 49 -15.75 -14.40 17.41
N HIS A 50 -15.12 -15.53 17.74
CA HIS A 50 -15.36 -16.30 18.97
C HIS A 50 -14.21 -16.13 19.99
N ASP A 51 -13.36 -15.11 19.82
CA ASP A 51 -12.19 -14.85 20.67
C ASP A 51 -11.19 -16.02 20.72
N LEU A 52 -11.20 -16.89 19.69
CA LEU A 52 -10.27 -18.01 19.58
C LEU A 52 -9.00 -17.60 18.81
N PRO A 53 -7.84 -18.22 19.12
CA PRO A 53 -6.60 -17.92 18.42
C PRO A 53 -6.67 -18.20 16.91
N VAL A 54 -6.02 -17.35 16.13
CA VAL A 54 -5.87 -17.48 14.67
C VAL A 54 -4.41 -17.32 14.27
N PHE A 55 -4.02 -17.84 13.10
CA PHE A 55 -2.64 -17.69 12.59
C PHE A 55 -2.59 -16.96 11.25
N PRO A 56 -2.56 -15.61 11.25
CA PRO A 56 -2.49 -14.82 10.03
C PRO A 56 -1.05 -14.62 9.56
N MET A 57 -0.90 -14.41 8.26
CA MET A 57 0.35 -14.02 7.61
C MET A 57 0.10 -12.86 6.64
N ALA A 58 0.95 -11.83 6.70
CA ALA A 58 0.93 -10.72 5.76
C ALA A 58 1.39 -11.19 4.36
N ILE A 59 0.71 -10.74 3.31
CA ILE A 59 1.08 -11.04 1.92
C ILE A 59 1.69 -9.83 1.22
N GLN A 60 2.33 -10.06 0.07
CA GLN A 60 2.97 -8.99 -0.72
C GLN A 60 1.97 -8.03 -1.39
N ARG A 61 0.69 -8.41 -1.50
CA ARG A 61 -0.36 -7.51 -2.00
C ARG A 61 -0.63 -6.47 -0.93
N GLN A 62 -0.53 -5.20 -1.30
CA GLN A 62 -0.57 -4.07 -0.36
C GLN A 62 -1.52 -2.99 -0.86
N ALA A 63 -2.20 -2.33 0.07
CA ALA A 63 -2.88 -1.06 -0.14
C ALA A 63 -1.91 0.08 0.18
N TYR A 64 -1.93 1.12 -0.64
CA TYR A 64 -1.12 2.33 -0.49
C TYR A 64 -2.06 3.53 -0.40
N LEU A 65 -1.68 4.49 0.44
CA LEU A 65 -2.41 5.73 0.63
C LEU A 65 -1.43 6.90 0.64
N ALA A 66 -1.65 7.87 -0.24
CA ALA A 66 -1.05 9.19 -0.15
C ALA A 66 -2.12 10.15 0.37
N PHE A 67 -1.82 10.95 1.39
CA PHE A 67 -2.82 11.80 2.03
C PHE A 67 -2.24 13.09 2.62
N ARG A 68 -3.15 14.03 2.89
CA ARG A 68 -2.88 15.30 3.55
C ARG A 68 -4.06 15.66 4.46
N CYS A 69 -3.78 16.15 5.66
CA CYS A 69 -4.79 16.69 6.56
C CYS A 69 -5.38 17.99 6.01
N ARG A 70 -6.69 18.18 6.20
CA ARG A 70 -7.43 19.40 5.85
C ARG A 70 -8.10 19.95 7.10
N ASP A 71 -8.31 21.26 7.14
CA ASP A 71 -8.90 21.95 8.30
C ASP A 71 -10.41 22.22 8.12
N ASP A 72 -11.01 21.76 7.02
CA ASP A 72 -12.40 22.03 6.66
C ASP A 72 -13.39 20.96 7.13
N GLY A 73 -12.94 19.93 7.85
CA GLY A 73 -13.77 18.84 8.36
C GLY A 73 -14.27 17.85 7.29
N PHE A 74 -13.86 18.02 6.04
CA PHE A 74 -14.25 17.13 4.94
C PHE A 74 -13.12 16.18 4.54
N VAL A 75 -13.52 14.96 4.16
CA VAL A 75 -12.60 13.94 3.65
C VAL A 75 -12.94 13.68 2.18
N ARG A 76 -11.94 13.85 1.30
CA ARG A 76 -12.04 13.49 -0.11
C ARG A 76 -11.12 12.31 -0.39
N ILE A 77 -11.69 11.23 -0.94
CA ILE A 77 -10.96 9.98 -1.21
C ILE A 77 -11.15 9.60 -2.67
N ARG A 78 -10.05 9.23 -3.33
CA ARG A 78 -10.07 8.66 -4.67
C ARG A 78 -9.32 7.34 -4.68
N SER A 79 -9.97 6.29 -5.17
CA SER A 79 -9.31 5.01 -5.46
C SER A 79 -8.71 5.03 -6.87
N VAL A 80 -7.41 4.73 -6.96
CA VAL A 80 -6.70 4.60 -8.23
C VAL A 80 -6.58 3.12 -8.56
N ARG A 81 -7.25 2.68 -9.63
CA ARG A 81 -7.20 1.27 -10.06
C ARG A 81 -5.85 1.00 -10.72
N ARG A 82 -5.11 0.02 -10.20
CA ARG A 82 -3.92 -0.49 -10.88
C ARG A 82 -4.35 -1.40 -12.04
N THR A 83 -4.16 -0.96 -13.28
CA THR A 83 -4.20 -1.86 -14.43
C THR A 83 -2.91 -2.69 -14.41
N LEU A 84 -3.02 -3.98 -14.09
CA LEU A 84 -1.89 -4.90 -14.15
C LEU A 84 -1.47 -5.06 -15.63
N LYS A 85 -0.43 -4.36 -16.08
CA LYS A 85 0.25 -4.76 -17.31
C LYS A 85 0.93 -6.10 -17.02
N LYS A 86 0.56 -7.15 -17.75
CA LYS A 86 1.25 -8.46 -17.69
C LYS A 86 2.72 -8.23 -18.01
N SER A 87 3.61 -8.61 -17.10
CA SER A 87 5.03 -8.74 -17.41
C SER A 87 5.17 -9.94 -18.34
N SER A 88 5.15 -9.69 -19.66
CA SER A 88 5.51 -10.70 -20.64
C SER A 88 7.03 -10.73 -20.71
N SER A 89 7.67 -11.35 -19.72
CA SER A 89 9.09 -11.69 -19.81
C SER A 89 9.23 -12.91 -20.73
N ARG A 90 9.18 -12.68 -22.04
CA ARG A 90 9.66 -13.65 -23.02
C ARG A 90 11.15 -13.40 -23.21
N LEU A 91 11.96 -14.14 -22.46
CA LEU A 91 13.37 -14.32 -22.80
C LEU A 91 13.71 -15.81 -22.70
N VAL A 92 13.30 -16.56 -23.73
CA VAL A 92 13.95 -17.83 -24.07
C VAL A 92 15.15 -17.45 -24.92
N ARG A 93 16.33 -17.41 -24.32
CA ARG A 93 17.59 -17.47 -25.08
C ARG A 93 17.90 -18.96 -25.29
N ARG A 94 18.10 -19.31 -26.57
CA ARG A 94 18.70 -20.58 -26.98
C ARG A 94 20.16 -20.61 -26.59
#